data_AF-A0A5Y5UV80-F1
#
_entry.id   AF-A0A5Y5UV80-F1
#
_cell.length_a   1.000
_cell.length_b   1.000
_cell.length_c   1.000
_cell.angle_alpha   90.00
_cell.angle_beta   90.00
_cell.angle_gamma   90.00
#
_symmetry.space_group_name_H-M   'P 1'
#
loop_
_entity.id
_entity.type
_entity.pdbx_description
1 polymer ?
#
loop_
_entity_poly.entity_id
_entity_poly.type
_entity_poly.pdbx_seq_one_letter_code
_entity_poly.pdbx_strand_id
1 'polypeptide(L)'
;MQIREQGRKIQCIRTVYDKAIGRGRQTVIATLARYTTEMPTTGLDELTEAERETLAEWLAKRREASQKSQEAYTAMSADRWLVTLAKAIREGQELRPEQAAAIWHGMGEVGKALRKAGYAKPKAVRKGKPVDPADPKDQGEGAPKGK
;
A
#
# COMPACT_ATOMS: atom_id res chain seq x y z
N MET A 1 -11.07 9.62 -30.15
CA MET A 1 -11.99 9.77 -29.00
C MET A 1 -11.30 10.53 -27.89
N GLN A 2 -12.02 11.36 -27.13
CA GLN A 2 -11.52 12.00 -25.91
C GLN A 2 -12.03 11.25 -24.67
N ILE A 3 -11.20 11.09 -23.65
CA ILE A 3 -11.59 10.53 -22.36
C ILE A 3 -11.41 11.62 -21.29
N ARG A 4 -12.44 11.84 -20.47
CA ARG A 4 -12.37 12.80 -19.36
C ARG A 4 -12.92 12.23 -18.07
N GLU A 5 -12.39 12.68 -16.94
CA GLU A 5 -12.97 12.44 -15.62
C GLU A 5 -13.90 13.60 -15.27
N GLN A 6 -15.16 13.29 -14.94
CA GLN A 6 -16.15 14.27 -14.49
C GLN A 6 -16.86 13.74 -13.25
N GLY A 7 -16.57 14.34 -12.10
CA GLY A 7 -17.11 13.89 -10.82
C GLY A 7 -16.78 12.43 -10.52
N ARG A 8 -17.82 11.60 -10.34
CA ARG A 8 -17.69 10.16 -10.06
C ARG A 8 -17.72 9.28 -11.33
N LYS A 9 -17.46 9.87 -12.49
CA LYS A 9 -17.59 9.21 -13.79
C LYS A 9 -16.37 9.44 -14.67
N ILE A 10 -16.06 8.46 -15.50
CA ILE A 10 -15.14 8.57 -16.63
C ILE A 10 -16.02 8.58 -17.89
N GLN A 11 -15.86 9.58 -18.75
CA GLN A 11 -16.67 9.74 -19.95
C GLN A 11 -15.81 9.57 -21.20
N CYS A 12 -16.28 8.70 -22.09
CA CYS A 12 -15.76 8.52 -23.45
C CYS A 12 -16.57 9.41 -24.39
N ILE A 13 -15.89 10.34 -25.06
CA ILE A 13 -16.52 11.40 -25.86
C ILE A 13 -16.03 11.30 -27.30
N ARG A 14 -16.98 11.20 -28.23
CA ARG A 14 -16.73 11.25 -29.66
C ARG A 14 -17.23 12.58 -30.22
N THR A 15 -16.43 13.20 -31.08
CA THR A 15 -16.88 14.33 -31.88
C THR A 15 -17.55 13.80 -33.14
N VAL A 16 -18.82 14.15 -33.36
CA VAL A 16 -19.60 13.76 -34.53
C VAL A 16 -19.96 15.04 -35.31
N TYR A 17 -19.79 15.03 -36.63
CA TYR A 17 -20.15 16.20 -37.44
C TYR A 17 -21.67 16.41 -37.43
N ASP A 18 -22.10 17.62 -37.03
CA ASP A 18 -23.51 18.01 -37.00
C ASP A 18 -23.76 19.04 -38.10
N LYS A 19 -24.48 18.62 -39.14
CA LYS A 19 -24.81 19.44 -40.31
C LYS A 19 -25.67 20.65 -39.95
N ALA A 20 -26.50 20.57 -38.91
CA ALA A 20 -27.40 21.66 -38.53
C ALA A 20 -26.65 22.88 -37.97
N ILE A 21 -25.53 22.63 -37.28
CA ILE A 21 -24.67 23.68 -36.71
C ILE A 21 -23.37 23.89 -37.51
N GLY A 22 -23.18 23.15 -38.61
CA GLY A 22 -22.01 23.24 -39.49
C GLY A 22 -20.66 22.86 -38.86
N ARG A 23 -20.66 22.20 -37.70
CA ARG A 23 -19.44 21.87 -36.94
C ARG A 23 -19.56 20.56 -36.17
N GLY A 24 -18.43 20.08 -35.64
CA GLY A 24 -18.39 18.90 -34.76
C GLY A 24 -19.12 19.15 -33.43
N ARG A 25 -19.98 18.22 -33.04
CA ARG A 25 -20.65 18.14 -31.74
C ARG A 25 -20.04 17.02 -30.90
N GLN A 26 -19.75 17.30 -29.64
CA GLN A 26 -19.26 16.29 -28.70
C GLN A 26 -20.43 15.48 -28.12
N THR A 27 -20.36 14.16 -28.25
CA THR A 27 -21.34 13.22 -27.72
C THR A 27 -20.64 12.24 -26.79
N VAL A 28 -21.21 12.02 -25.60
CA VAL A 28 -20.75 10.97 -24.68
C VAL A 28 -21.27 9.64 -25.21
N ILE A 29 -20.38 8.73 -25.56
CA ILE A 29 -20.70 7.41 -26.14
C ILE A 29 -20.55 6.27 -25.13
N ALA A 30 -19.82 6.49 -24.04
CA ALA A 30 -19.79 5.57 -22.92
C ALA A 30 -19.45 6.29 -21.61
N THR A 31 -19.89 5.70 -20.50
CA THR A 31 -19.63 6.21 -19.16
C THR A 31 -19.23 5.05 -18.25
N LEU A 32 -18.09 5.19 -17.58
CA LEU A 32 -17.57 4.24 -16.62
C LEU A 32 -17.56 4.86 -15.22
N ALA A 33 -17.49 4.02 -14.18
CA ALA A 33 -17.31 4.49 -12.81
C ALA A 33 -15.92 5.10 -12.60
N ARG A 34 -15.78 6.08 -11.70
CA ARG A 34 -14.52 6.80 -11.43
C ARG A 34 -13.30 5.92 -11.20
N TYR A 35 -13.52 4.79 -10.53
CA TYR A 35 -12.46 3.90 -10.07
C TYR A 35 -12.23 2.71 -10.99
N THR A 36 -12.84 2.70 -12.18
CA THR A 36 -12.59 1.64 -13.16
C THR A 36 -11.14 1.70 -13.63
N THR A 37 -10.43 0.57 -13.49
CA THR A 37 -9.04 0.37 -13.92
C THR A 37 -8.89 -0.77 -14.94
N GLU A 38 -9.98 -1.45 -15.26
CA GLU A 38 -10.04 -2.59 -16.18
C GLU A 38 -11.23 -2.42 -17.12
N MET A 39 -11.19 -3.07 -18.28
CA MET A 39 -12.25 -2.96 -19.28
C MET A 39 -13.58 -3.53 -18.74
N PRO A 40 -14.67 -2.73 -18.68
CA PRO A 40 -15.98 -3.23 -18.35
C PRO A 40 -16.48 -4.25 -19.38
N THR A 41 -17.30 -5.18 -18.93
CA THR A 41 -17.96 -6.17 -19.81
C THR A 41 -19.23 -5.63 -20.47
N THR A 42 -19.77 -4.50 -20.00
CA THR A 42 -21.03 -3.91 -20.47
C THR A 42 -20.92 -2.39 -20.61
N GLY A 43 -21.85 -1.78 -21.36
CA GLY A 43 -21.93 -0.31 -21.50
C GLY A 43 -20.88 0.29 -22.42
N LEU A 44 -20.36 -0.53 -23.34
CA LEU A 44 -19.33 -0.15 -24.31
C LEU A 44 -19.82 -0.28 -25.76
N ASP A 45 -21.09 -0.61 -25.97
CA ASP A 45 -21.65 -1.03 -27.26
C ASP A 45 -21.51 0.04 -28.36
N GLU A 46 -21.49 1.32 -27.98
CA GLU A 46 -21.31 2.42 -28.91
C GLU A 46 -19.84 2.68 -29.32
N LEU A 47 -18.85 2.09 -28.64
CA LEU A 47 -17.44 2.25 -29.00
C LEU A 47 -17.07 1.40 -30.21
N THR A 48 -16.35 2.00 -31.14
CA THR A 48 -15.67 1.25 -32.23
C THR A 48 -14.45 0.50 -31.68
N GLU A 49 -13.91 -0.43 -32.46
CA GLU A 49 -12.72 -1.20 -32.04
C GLU A 49 -11.52 -0.29 -31.71
N ALA A 50 -11.22 0.66 -32.58
CA ALA A 50 -10.13 1.63 -32.35
C ALA A 50 -10.35 2.49 -31.08
N GLU A 51 -11.60 2.75 -30.71
CA GLU A 51 -11.91 3.48 -29.48
C GLU A 51 -11.85 2.59 -28.24
N ARG A 52 -12.15 1.30 -28.37
CA ARG A 52 -11.92 0.30 -27.31
C ARG A 52 -10.43 0.16 -27.03
N GLU A 53 -9.59 0.13 -28.05
CA GLU A 53 -8.13 0.16 -27.91
C GLU A 53 -7.67 1.44 -27.19
N THR A 54 -8.17 2.61 -27.62
CA THR A 54 -7.86 3.89 -26.94
C THR A 54 -8.27 3.87 -25.46
N LEU A 55 -9.44 3.31 -25.13
CA LEU A 55 -9.90 3.17 -23.75
C LEU A 55 -9.03 2.19 -22.95
N ALA A 56 -8.65 1.06 -23.56
CA ALA A 56 -7.78 0.07 -22.92
C ALA A 56 -6.41 0.65 -22.58
N GLU A 57 -5.78 1.39 -23.50
CA GLU A 57 -4.51 2.08 -23.23
C GLU A 57 -4.63 3.10 -22.10
N TRP A 58 -5.73 3.85 -22.08
CA TRP A 58 -5.97 4.84 -21.03
C TRP A 58 -6.18 4.18 -19.65
N LEU A 59 -6.94 3.08 -19.61
CA LEU A 59 -7.16 2.30 -18.39
C LEU A 59 -5.87 1.63 -17.90
N ALA A 60 -5.01 1.16 -18.80
CA ALA A 60 -3.71 0.60 -18.45
C ALA A 60 -2.82 1.65 -17.73
N LYS A 61 -2.69 2.85 -18.30
CA LYS A 61 -1.96 3.96 -17.66
C LYS A 61 -2.54 4.32 -16.29
N ARG A 62 -3.87 4.32 -16.18
CA ARG A 62 -4.56 4.56 -14.90
C ARG A 62 -4.28 3.44 -13.88
N ARG A 63 -4.29 2.18 -14.32
CA ARG A 63 -4.00 1.02 -13.47
C ARG A 63 -2.60 1.13 -12.88
N GLU A 64 -1.60 1.49 -13.69
CA GLU A 64 -0.23 1.73 -13.21
C GLU A 64 -0.16 2.87 -12.18
N ALA A 65 -0.82 4.00 -12.45
CA ALA A 65 -0.87 5.11 -11.51
C ALA A 65 -1.57 4.72 -10.19
N SER A 66 -2.65 3.95 -10.27
CA SER A 66 -3.37 3.43 -9.11
C SER A 66 -2.51 2.44 -8.31
N GLN A 67 -1.75 1.57 -8.98
CA GLN A 67 -0.83 0.64 -8.30
C GLN A 67 0.25 1.40 -7.54
N LYS A 68 0.91 2.37 -8.19
CA LYS A 68 1.91 3.25 -7.54
C LYS A 68 1.33 3.98 -6.33
N SER A 69 0.10 4.50 -6.44
CA SER A 69 -0.56 5.15 -5.32
C SER A 69 -0.87 4.18 -4.17
N GLN A 70 -1.29 2.95 -4.48
CA GLN A 70 -1.55 1.93 -3.46
C GLN A 70 -0.27 1.46 -2.77
N GLU A 71 0.81 1.28 -3.53
CA GLU A 71 2.14 0.94 -2.98
C GLU A 71 2.64 2.04 -2.04
N ALA A 72 2.55 3.31 -2.46
CA ALA A 72 2.92 4.45 -1.62
C ALA A 72 2.08 4.50 -0.34
N TYR A 73 0.75 4.33 -0.45
CA TYR A 73 -0.14 4.30 0.70
C TYR A 73 0.16 3.14 1.65
N THR A 74 0.48 1.96 1.09
CA THR A 74 0.89 0.78 1.85
C THR A 74 2.15 1.06 2.65
N ALA A 75 3.18 1.64 2.01
CA ALA A 75 4.42 2.02 2.67
C ALA A 75 4.19 3.05 3.79
N MET A 76 3.34 4.05 3.55
CA MET A 76 3.00 5.08 4.53
C MET A 76 2.23 4.55 5.75
N SER A 77 1.45 3.48 5.57
CA SER A 77 0.58 2.93 6.63
C SER A 77 1.15 1.68 7.30
N ALA A 78 2.28 1.16 6.80
CA ALA A 78 2.80 -0.15 7.16
C ALA A 78 3.10 -0.28 8.66
N ASP A 79 3.62 0.78 9.28
CA ASP A 79 3.92 0.83 10.72
C ASP A 79 2.66 0.59 11.57
N ARG A 80 1.56 1.29 11.24
CA ARG A 80 0.29 1.17 11.96
C ARG A 80 -0.33 -0.22 11.79
N TRP A 81 -0.27 -0.79 10.58
CA TRP A 81 -0.78 -2.13 10.31
C TRP A 81 -0.02 -3.21 11.08
N LEU A 82 1.31 -3.11 11.16
CA LEU A 82 2.13 -4.05 11.94
C LEU A 82 1.83 -3.99 13.43
N VAL A 83 1.64 -2.79 14.00
CA VAL A 83 1.24 -2.63 15.41
C VAL A 83 -0.14 -3.23 15.66
N THR A 84 -1.09 -3.01 14.75
CA THR A 84 -2.45 -3.53 14.84
C THR A 84 -2.46 -5.06 14.76
N LEU A 85 -1.70 -5.65 13.84
CA LEU A 85 -1.54 -7.09 13.70
C LEU A 85 -0.94 -7.70 14.99
N ALA A 86 0.12 -7.11 15.52
CA ALA A 86 0.76 -7.57 16.76
C ALA A 86 -0.17 -7.46 17.98
N LYS A 87 -1.08 -6.49 18.00
CA LYS A 87 -2.14 -6.40 19.02
C LYS A 87 -3.13 -7.55 18.88
N ALA A 88 -3.68 -7.77 17.69
CA ALA A 88 -4.68 -8.82 17.45
C ALA A 88 -4.15 -10.22 17.80
N ILE A 89 -2.91 -10.54 17.44
CA ILE A 89 -2.28 -11.83 17.79
C ILE A 89 -2.15 -12.00 19.31
N ARG A 90 -1.77 -10.94 20.05
CA ARG A 90 -1.69 -10.98 21.52
C ARG A 90 -3.05 -11.09 22.19
N GLU A 91 -4.09 -10.58 21.55
CA GLU A 91 -5.48 -10.68 22.00
C GLU A 91 -6.14 -12.01 21.62
N GLY A 92 -5.40 -12.93 21.01
CA GLY A 92 -5.86 -14.30 20.74
C GLY A 92 -6.45 -14.52 19.35
N GLN A 93 -6.19 -13.63 18.39
CA GLN A 93 -6.57 -13.88 16.99
C GLN A 93 -5.90 -15.17 16.49
N GLU A 94 -6.72 -16.14 16.11
CA GLU A 94 -6.23 -17.38 15.53
C GLU A 94 -5.70 -17.14 14.11
N LEU A 95 -4.51 -17.70 13.86
CA LEU A 95 -3.88 -17.74 12.55
C LEU A 95 -3.70 -19.19 12.16
N ARG A 96 -3.98 -19.51 10.89
CA ARG A 96 -3.60 -20.81 10.35
C ARG A 96 -2.06 -20.87 10.22
N PRO A 97 -1.43 -22.05 10.37
CA PRO A 97 0.03 -22.18 10.35
C PRO A 97 0.69 -21.57 9.10
N GLU A 98 0.08 -21.73 7.93
CA GLU A 98 0.56 -21.16 6.67
C GLU A 98 0.47 -19.64 6.64
N GLN A 99 -0.53 -19.05 7.30
CA GLN A 99 -0.65 -17.59 7.42
C GLN A 99 0.46 -17.04 8.32
N ALA A 100 0.73 -17.70 9.45
CA ALA A 100 1.82 -17.31 10.34
C ALA A 100 3.19 -17.40 9.64
N ALA A 101 3.42 -18.47 8.87
CA ALA A 101 4.63 -18.62 8.06
C ALA A 101 4.76 -17.51 7.00
N ALA A 102 3.67 -17.18 6.30
CA ALA A 102 3.64 -16.12 5.31
C ALA A 102 3.93 -14.73 5.92
N ILE A 103 3.40 -14.44 7.11
CA ILE A 103 3.68 -13.19 7.84
C ILE A 103 5.17 -13.09 8.16
N TRP A 104 5.78 -14.14 8.73
CA TRP A 104 7.21 -14.15 9.04
C TRP A 104 8.08 -13.98 7.80
N HIS A 105 7.75 -14.69 6.72
CA HIS A 105 8.44 -14.55 5.44
C HIS A 105 8.35 -13.11 4.92
N GLY A 106 7.14 -12.52 4.93
CA GLY A 106 6.89 -11.14 4.52
C GLY A 106 7.70 -10.12 5.33
N MET A 107 7.77 -10.28 6.66
CA MET A 107 8.61 -9.43 7.51
C MET A 107 10.10 -9.54 7.15
N GLY A 108 10.56 -10.73 6.76
CA GLY A 108 11.91 -10.96 6.25
C GLY A 108 12.19 -10.16 4.98
N GLU A 109 11.28 -10.21 4.01
CA GLU A 109 11.39 -9.46 2.74
C GLU A 109 11.36 -7.95 2.96
N VAL A 110 10.47 -7.43 3.82
CA VAL A 110 10.46 -6.01 4.22
C VAL A 110 11.80 -5.62 4.82
N GLY A 111 12.35 -6.44 5.71
CA GLY A 111 13.67 -6.20 6.30
C GLY A 111 14.81 -6.18 5.26
N LYS A 112 14.77 -7.04 4.24
CA LYS A 112 15.76 -7.03 3.15
C LYS A 112 15.62 -5.75 2.32
N ALA A 113 14.40 -5.36 1.97
CA ALA A 113 14.12 -4.15 1.21
C ALA A 113 14.57 -2.88 1.94
N LEU A 114 14.28 -2.76 3.23
CA LEU A 114 14.71 -1.62 4.06
C LEU A 114 16.23 -1.47 4.07
N ARG A 115 16.97 -2.57 4.28
CA ARG A 115 18.44 -2.55 4.24
C ARG A 115 18.97 -2.15 2.87
N LYS A 116 18.39 -2.69 1.79
CA LYS A 116 18.76 -2.34 0.41
C LYS A 116 18.52 -0.86 0.11
N ALA A 117 17.49 -0.27 0.72
CA ALA A 117 17.18 1.16 0.62
C ALA A 117 18.02 2.06 1.57
N GLY A 118 18.98 1.49 2.31
CA GLY A 118 19.87 2.26 3.22
C GLY A 118 19.31 2.44 4.64
N TYR A 119 18.13 1.92 4.94
CA TYR A 119 17.57 1.97 6.30
C TYR A 119 18.16 0.84 7.15
N ALA A 120 19.17 1.16 7.95
CA ALA A 120 19.75 0.21 8.88
C ALA A 120 18.73 -0.17 9.97
N LYS A 121 18.67 -1.46 10.32
CA LYS A 121 17.85 -1.92 11.45
C LYS A 121 18.34 -1.21 12.72
N PRO A 122 17.49 -0.50 13.47
CA PRO A 122 17.90 0.12 14.72
C PRO A 122 18.50 -0.93 15.64
N LYS A 123 19.66 -0.65 16.23
CA LYS A 123 20.23 -1.51 17.26
C LYS A 123 19.23 -1.54 18.40
N ALA A 124 18.80 -2.74 18.79
CA ALA A 124 17.94 -2.89 19.95
C ALA A 124 18.69 -2.28 21.15
N VAL A 125 18.19 -1.16 21.66
CA VAL A 125 18.61 -0.68 22.98
C VAL A 125 18.10 -1.74 23.93
N ARG A 126 19.00 -2.61 24.42
CA ARG A 126 18.68 -3.50 25.53
C ARG A 126 18.23 -2.58 26.66
N LYS A 127 16.93 -2.53 26.95
CA LYS A 127 16.48 -2.06 28.26
C LYS A 127 17.22 -2.95 29.25
N GLY A 128 18.09 -2.34 30.05
CA GLY A 128 18.88 -3.05 31.05
C GLY A 128 17.97 -3.96 31.85
N LYS A 129 18.44 -5.17 32.14
CA LYS A 129 17.81 -6.05 33.11
C LYS A 129 17.56 -5.22 34.38
N PRO A 130 16.36 -5.23 34.98
CA PRO A 130 16.17 -4.64 36.29
C PRO A 130 17.22 -5.26 37.21
N VAL A 131 18.04 -4.43 37.84
CA VAL A 131 18.88 -4.87 38.96
C VAL A 131 17.93 -5.16 40.11
N ASP A 132 17.71 -6.44 40.41
CA ASP A 132 17.05 -6.85 41.63
C ASP A 132 17.88 -6.36 42.83
N PRO A 133 17.35 -5.50 43.72
CA PRO A 133 18.07 -5.08 44.90
C PRO A 133 17.76 -6.06 46.04
N ALA A 134 18.46 -7.18 46.11
CA ALA A 134 18.48 -8.01 47.30
C ALA A 134 19.73 -8.91 47.32
N ASP A 135 20.78 -8.44 48.00
CA ASP A 135 21.40 -9.18 49.11
C ASP A 135 22.62 -8.39 49.64
N PRO A 136 22.52 -7.72 50.82
CA PRO A 136 23.67 -7.12 51.47
C PRO A 136 24.16 -8.03 52.59
N LYS A 137 25.00 -9.04 52.29
CA LYS A 137 25.87 -9.67 53.28
C LYS A 137 27.11 -10.27 52.61
N ASP A 138 28.13 -9.45 52.41
CA ASP A 138 29.51 -9.78 52.77
C ASP A 138 30.39 -8.53 52.67
N GLN A 139 30.55 -7.80 53.77
CA GLN A 139 31.68 -6.90 53.95
C GLN A 139 32.49 -7.43 55.13
N GLY A 140 33.32 -8.43 54.83
CA GLY A 140 34.53 -8.69 55.60
C GLY A 140 35.44 -7.47 55.46
N GLU A 141 35.36 -6.57 56.43
CA GLU A 141 36.24 -5.41 56.56
C GLU A 141 37.63 -5.91 57.01
N GLY A 142 38.50 -6.13 56.03
CA GLY A 142 39.91 -6.39 56.24
C GLY A 142 40.75 -5.23 55.72
N ALA A 143 41.31 -4.42 56.62
CA ALA A 143 42.59 -3.68 56.53
C ALA A 143 42.65 -2.58 57.63
N PRO A 144 43.84 -2.09 58.09
CA PRO A 144 45.12 -2.10 57.39
C PRO A 144 46.38 -2.46 58.24
N LYS A 145 47.49 -2.59 57.50
CA LYS A 145 48.90 -2.74 57.93
C LYS A 145 49.39 -1.58 58.81
N GLY A 146 50.35 -1.86 59.72
CA GLY A 146 51.45 -0.90 59.99
C GLY A 146 52.12 -0.94 61.36
N LYS A 147 53.36 -1.48 61.38
CA LYS A 147 54.48 -1.37 62.35
C LYS A 147 54.31 -1.94 63.76
#